data_AF-A0A950VDL7-F1
#
_entry.id   AF-A0A950VDL7-F1
#
_cell.length_a   1.000
_cell.length_b   1.000
_cell.length_c   1.000
_cell.angle_alpha   90.00
_cell.angle_beta   90.00
_cell.angle_gamma   90.00
#
_symmetry.space_group_name_H-M   'P 1'
#
loop_
_entity.id
_entity.type
_entity.pdbx_description
1 polymer ?
#
loop_
_entity_poly.entity_id
_entity_poly.type
_entity_poly.pdbx_seq_one_letter_code
_entity_poly.pdbx_strand_id
1 'polypeptide(L)'
;MTEEHGGTPFEDRLRAARDRRGLDPKPPAPGPSGSGEPSALGVGFRVAVELVSAMLVACAIGWGIDRLAGTRPLFLILFVPLGGAAGVLNVWRVFAPRQEGEQRK
;
A
#
# COMPACT_ATOMS: atom_id res chain seq x y z
N MET A 1 18.42 31.10 24.00
CA MET A 1 17.18 30.49 24.49
C MET A 1 16.20 30.48 23.33
N THR A 2 16.05 29.31 22.72
CA THR A 2 15.27 29.01 21.51
C THR A 2 14.33 27.88 21.90
N GLU A 3 13.03 28.11 21.88
CA GLU A 3 11.97 27.09 21.93
C GLU A 3 10.81 27.68 21.10
N GLU A 4 10.52 27.17 19.89
CA GLU A 4 9.68 25.99 19.59
C GLU A 4 8.18 26.30 19.77
N HIS A 5 7.46 26.59 18.68
CA HIS A 5 6.74 25.66 17.78
C HIS A 5 5.22 25.62 18.08
N GLY A 6 4.53 26.69 17.68
CA GLY A 6 3.09 26.72 17.45
C GLY A 6 2.86 27.14 15.99
N GLY A 7 2.05 26.38 15.24
CA GLY A 7 1.92 26.42 13.78
C GLY A 7 2.21 27.77 13.13
N THR A 8 3.11 27.79 12.14
CA THR A 8 3.52 29.04 11.51
C THR A 8 2.31 29.73 10.84
N PRO A 9 2.25 31.08 10.80
CA PRO A 9 1.18 31.82 10.11
C PRO A 9 1.01 31.47 8.63
N PHE A 10 1.99 30.76 8.08
CA PHE A 10 1.98 30.22 6.72
C PHE A 10 1.11 28.97 6.62
N GLU A 11 1.18 28.06 7.60
CA GLU A 11 0.34 26.85 7.65
C GLU A 11 -1.15 27.22 7.73
N ASP A 12 -1.49 28.24 8.52
CA ASP A 12 -2.87 28.75 8.62
C ASP A 12 -3.38 29.29 7.28
N ARG A 13 -2.51 29.99 6.53
CA ARG A 13 -2.84 30.50 5.20
C ARG A 13 -2.95 29.38 4.18
N LEU A 14 -2.08 28.37 4.26
CA LEU A 14 -2.10 27.22 3.38
C LEU A 14 -3.38 26.40 3.59
N ARG A 15 -3.78 26.22 4.86
CA ARG A 15 -5.04 25.58 5.25
C ARG A 15 -6.25 26.36 4.75
N ALA A 16 -6.31 27.67 5.01
CA ALA A 16 -7.40 28.52 4.52
C ALA A 16 -7.49 28.56 2.97
N ALA A 17 -6.36 28.47 2.26
CA ALA A 17 -6.35 28.38 0.80
C ALA A 17 -6.82 27.01 0.29
N ARG A 18 -6.54 25.94 1.02
CA ARG A 18 -6.98 24.56 0.72
C ARG A 18 -8.49 24.41 0.91
N ASP A 19 -9.04 24.95 2.00
CA ASP A 19 -10.48 24.99 2.30
C ASP A 19 -11.25 25.70 1.17
N ARG A 20 -10.78 26.88 0.74
CA ARG A 20 -11.42 27.67 -0.32
C ARG A 20 -11.43 26.98 -1.68
N ARG A 21 -10.44 26.11 -1.94
CA ARG A 21 -10.37 25.33 -3.18
C ARG A 21 -11.03 23.96 -3.08
N GLY A 22 -11.61 23.61 -1.92
CA GLY A 22 -12.19 22.28 -1.68
C GLY A 22 -11.16 21.15 -1.87
N LEU A 23 -9.87 21.47 -1.69
CA LEU A 23 -8.75 20.55 -1.83
C LEU A 23 -8.49 19.75 -0.55
N ASP A 24 -9.25 20.04 0.51
CA ASP A 24 -9.37 19.12 1.61
C ASP A 24 -9.90 17.81 1.06
N PRO A 25 -9.20 16.68 1.27
CA PRO A 25 -9.64 15.39 0.79
C PRO A 25 -11.06 15.15 1.32
N LYS A 26 -12.06 15.31 0.46
CA LYS A 26 -13.39 14.77 0.70
C LYS A 26 -13.15 13.31 1.04
N PRO A 27 -13.50 12.84 2.25
CA PRO A 27 -13.40 11.43 2.57
C PRO A 27 -14.08 10.69 1.41
N PRO A 28 -13.41 9.70 0.78
CA PRO A 28 -14.04 8.94 -0.28
C PRO A 28 -15.42 8.49 0.21
N ALA A 29 -16.42 8.67 -0.65
CA ALA A 29 -17.82 8.38 -0.38
C ALA A 29 -17.97 7.03 0.35
N PRO A 30 -18.98 6.87 1.23
CA PRO A 30 -19.05 5.79 2.21
C PRO A 30 -19.01 4.39 1.56
N GLY A 31 -17.80 3.84 1.41
CA GLY A 31 -17.50 2.48 1.82
C GLY A 31 -17.25 2.47 3.34
N PRO A 32 -17.19 1.31 4.00
CA PRO A 32 -17.22 1.22 5.46
C PRO A 32 -15.90 1.71 6.08
N SER A 33 -15.76 3.02 6.21
CA SER A 33 -14.63 3.71 6.87
C SER A 33 -15.19 4.83 7.74
N GLY A 34 -15.50 4.48 8.99
CA GLY A 34 -15.61 5.42 10.09
C GLY A 34 -14.22 5.74 10.64
N SER A 35 -13.99 7.01 10.93
CA SER A 35 -13.00 7.58 11.87
C SER A 35 -11.77 6.74 12.25
N GLY A 36 -10.59 7.20 11.83
CA GLY A 36 -9.35 7.12 12.63
C GLY A 36 -8.61 5.79 12.70
N GLU A 37 -9.27 4.65 12.54
CA GLU A 37 -8.62 3.33 12.55
C GLU A 37 -8.87 2.58 11.24
N PRO A 38 -7.87 1.83 10.73
CA PRO A 38 -8.07 1.00 9.56
C PRO A 38 -9.12 -0.08 9.88
N SER A 39 -10.32 0.10 9.33
CA SER A 39 -11.42 -0.86 9.41
C SER A 39 -10.95 -2.25 8.98
N ALA A 40 -11.28 -3.30 9.74
CA ALA A 40 -10.90 -4.69 9.44
C ALA A 40 -11.28 -5.10 8.01
N LEU A 41 -12.40 -4.56 7.50
CA LEU A 41 -12.85 -4.74 6.11
C LEU A 41 -11.91 -4.08 5.10
N GLY A 42 -11.43 -2.86 5.37
CA GLY A 42 -10.47 -2.16 4.54
C GLY A 42 -9.09 -2.84 4.53
N VAL A 43 -8.68 -3.36 5.69
CA VAL A 43 -7.45 -4.16 5.82
C VAL A 43 -7.54 -5.44 5.00
N GLY A 44 -8.63 -6.20 5.15
CA GLY A 44 -8.86 -7.42 4.39
C GLY A 44 -8.92 -7.18 2.88
N PHE A 45 -9.60 -6.11 2.46
CA PHE A 45 -9.65 -5.72 1.04
C PHE A 45 -8.27 -5.39 0.48
N ARG A 46 -7.46 -4.62 1.22
CA ARG A 46 -6.08 -4.33 0.81
C ARG A 46 -5.28 -5.62 0.63
N VAL A 47 -5.31 -6.51 1.61
CA VAL A 47 -4.61 -7.81 1.53
C VAL A 47 -5.06 -8.61 0.31
N ALA A 48 -6.37 -8.65 0.02
CA ALA A 48 -6.89 -9.32 -1.17
C ALA A 48 -6.35 -8.70 -2.46
N VAL A 49 -6.32 -7.37 -2.57
CA VAL A 49 -5.77 -6.68 -3.74
C VAL A 49 -4.27 -6.94 -3.92
N GLU A 50 -3.50 -6.94 -2.83
CA GLU A 50 -2.05 -7.25 -2.87
C GLU A 50 -1.81 -8.68 -3.40
N LEU A 51 -2.57 -9.66 -2.91
CA LEU A 51 -2.45 -11.05 -3.35
C LEU A 51 -2.89 -11.25 -4.80
N VAL A 52 -4.04 -10.68 -5.19
CA VAL A 52 -4.58 -10.82 -6.55
C VAL A 52 -3.68 -10.11 -7.56
N SER A 53 -3.21 -8.91 -7.25
CA SER A 53 -2.30 -8.16 -8.14
C SER A 53 -0.97 -8.89 -8.34
N ALA A 54 -0.36 -9.40 -7.26
CA ALA A 54 0.87 -10.20 -7.35
C ALA A 54 0.67 -11.46 -8.21
N MET A 55 -0.46 -12.15 -8.04
CA MET A 55 -0.79 -13.33 -8.84
C MET A 55 -0.99 -13.00 -10.32
N LEU A 56 -1.73 -11.94 -10.64
CA LEU A 56 -1.96 -11.50 -12.02
C LEU A 56 -0.65 -11.15 -12.71
N VAL A 57 0.24 -10.41 -12.04
CA VAL A 57 1.56 -10.06 -12.57
C VAL A 57 2.41 -11.30 -12.81
N ALA A 58 2.47 -12.23 -11.86
CA ALA A 58 3.22 -13.46 -12.01
C ALA A 58 2.70 -14.34 -13.17
N CYS A 59 1.38 -14.50 -13.29
CA CYS A 59 0.76 -15.21 -14.40
C CYS A 59 1.04 -14.53 -15.74
N ALA A 60 0.95 -13.20 -15.81
CA ALA A 60 1.22 -12.45 -17.04
C ALA A 60 2.68 -12.61 -17.50
N ILE A 61 3.63 -12.51 -16.56
CA ILE A 61 5.05 -12.70 -16.84
C ILE A 61 5.33 -14.14 -17.25
N GLY A 62 4.88 -15.13 -16.46
CA GLY A 62 5.09 -16.55 -16.75
C GLY A 62 4.52 -16.95 -18.11
N TRP A 63 3.28 -16.56 -18.39
CA TRP A 63 2.63 -16.83 -19.68
C TRP A 63 3.33 -16.12 -20.84
N GLY A 64 3.75 -14.87 -20.65
CA GLY A 64 4.48 -14.11 -21.66
C GLY A 64 5.78 -14.82 -22.05
N ILE A 65 6.59 -15.19 -21.05
CA ILE A 65 7.85 -15.90 -21.27
C ILE A 65 7.61 -17.26 -21.92
N ASP A 66 6.65 -18.05 -21.44
CA ASP A 66 6.32 -19.35 -22.03
C ASP A 66 5.94 -19.21 -23.52
N ARG A 67 5.22 -18.14 -23.88
CA ARG A 67 4.82 -17.87 -25.27
C ARG A 67 5.97 -17.41 -26.16
N LEU A 68 6.87 -16.59 -25.62
CA LEU A 68 8.07 -16.10 -26.32
C LEU A 68 9.11 -17.22 -26.53
N ALA A 69 9.30 -18.07 -25.51
CA ALA A 69 10.28 -19.15 -25.53
C ALA A 69 9.76 -20.42 -26.24
N GLY A 70 8.46 -20.49 -26.56
CA GLY A 70 7.83 -21.69 -27.12
C GLY A 70 7.88 -22.88 -26.16
N THR A 71 8.09 -22.63 -24.87
CA THR A 71 8.17 -23.68 -23.86
C THR A 71 6.77 -24.18 -23.49
N ARG A 72 6.72 -25.43 -23.02
CA ARG A 72 5.61 -25.89 -22.18
C ARG A 72 5.44 -24.93 -20.99
N PRO A 73 4.28 -24.86 -20.30
CA PRO A 73 3.98 -23.86 -19.27
C PRO A 73 4.85 -24.01 -17.99
N LEU A 74 6.16 -23.90 -18.15
CA LEU A 74 7.19 -24.14 -17.15
C LEU A 74 7.45 -22.86 -16.37
N PHE A 75 7.53 -21.73 -17.06
CA PHE A 75 7.70 -20.45 -16.41
C PHE A 75 6.43 -20.08 -15.64
N LEU A 76 5.24 -20.38 -16.16
CA LEU A 76 3.99 -20.19 -15.42
C LEU A 76 3.99 -21.00 -14.10
N ILE A 77 4.39 -22.28 -14.14
CA ILE A 77 4.50 -23.12 -12.92
C ILE A 77 5.54 -22.56 -11.93
N LEU A 78 6.64 -21.97 -12.42
CA LEU A 78 7.66 -21.37 -11.57
C LEU A 78 7.24 -20.02 -10.98
N PHE A 79 6.61 -19.17 -11.78
CA PHE A 79 6.26 -17.80 -11.41
C PHE A 79 5.04 -17.72 -10.50
N VAL A 80 4.05 -18.62 -10.64
CA VAL A 80 2.87 -18.65 -9.76
C VAL A 80 3.23 -18.75 -8.26
N PRO A 81 4.02 -19.74 -7.79
CA PRO A 81 4.41 -19.81 -6.39
C PRO A 81 5.31 -18.64 -5.98
N LEU A 82 6.16 -18.14 -6.89
CA LEU A 82 6.96 -16.94 -6.65
C LEU A 82 6.09 -15.69 -6.42
N GLY A 83 5.06 -15.49 -7.24
CA GLY A 83 4.09 -14.42 -7.12
C GLY A 83 3.27 -14.53 -5.84
N GLY A 84 2.84 -15.75 -5.50
CA GLY A 84 2.18 -16.03 -4.22
C GLY A 84 3.07 -15.69 -3.03
N ALA A 85 4.34 -16.12 -3.03
CA ALA A 85 5.30 -15.79 -1.99
C ALA A 85 5.55 -14.28 -1.89
N ALA A 86 5.74 -13.60 -3.02
CA ALA A 86 5.90 -12.15 -3.06
C ALA A 86 4.68 -11.40 -2.51
N GLY A 87 3.46 -11.84 -2.85
CA GLY A 87 2.21 -11.29 -2.32
C GLY A 87 2.11 -11.45 -0.80
N VAL A 88 2.41 -12.64 -0.28
CA VAL A 88 2.42 -12.90 1.17
C VAL A 88 3.48 -12.06 1.87
N LEU A 89 4.69 -11.93 1.30
CA LEU A 89 5.76 -11.10 1.84
C LEU A 89 5.37 -9.61 1.85
N ASN A 90 4.68 -9.12 0.82
CA ASN A 90 4.22 -7.74 0.77
C ASN A 90 3.18 -7.47 1.86
N VAL A 91 2.25 -8.40 2.05
CA VAL A 91 1.26 -8.38 3.14
C VAL A 91 1.96 -8.37 4.50
N TRP A 92 2.90 -9.28 4.74
CA TRP A 92 3.66 -9.31 5.99
C TRP A 92 4.42 -8.02 6.26
N ARG A 93 5.01 -7.38 5.24
CA ARG A 93 5.70 -6.10 5.39
C ARG A 93 4.78 -4.97 5.85
N VAL A 94 3.50 -5.01 5.47
CA VAL A 94 2.50 -4.03 5.92
C VAL A 94 2.17 -4.19 7.40
N PHE A 95 2.19 -5.42 7.91
CA PHE A 95 1.88 -5.72 9.31
C PHE A 95 3.09 -5.90 10.21
N ALA A 96 4.29 -6.01 9.64
CA ALA A 96 5.51 -6.16 10.40
C ALA A 96 5.69 -4.90 11.26
N PRO A 97 5.68 -5.02 12.61
CA PRO A 97 6.00 -3.89 13.46
C PRO A 97 7.40 -3.43 13.06
N ARG A 98 7.55 -2.13 12.79
CA ARG A 98 8.88 -1.54 12.67
C ARG A 98 9.58 -1.85 13.98
N GLN A 99 10.65 -2.64 13.93
CA GLN A 99 11.55 -2.78 15.06
C GLN A 99 12.19 -1.40 15.23
N GLU A 100 11.63 -0.60 16.13
CA GLU A 100 12.28 0.58 16.69
C GLU A 100 13.51 0.06 17.43
N GLY A 101 14.59 -0.12 16.67
CA GLY A 101 15.92 -0.35 17.21
C GLY A 101 16.31 0.87 18.01
N GLU A 102 16.22 0.75 19.33
CA GLU A 102 17.35 0.97 20.24
C GLU A 102 18.36 2.03 19.77
N GLN A 103 17.93 3.30 19.72
CA GLN A 103 18.85 4.43 19.62
C GLN A 103 18.41 5.59 20.52
N ARG A 104 18.62 5.40 21.83
CA ARG A 104 19.16 6.46 22.70
C ARG A 104 19.70 5.82 23.97
N LYS A 105 20.99 5.48 23.96
CA LYS A 105 21.80 5.45 25.20
C LYS A 105 22.18 6.88 25.56
#